data_AF-A0A354SEJ0-F1
#
_entry.id   AF-A0A354SEJ0-F1
#
_cell.length_a   1.000
_cell.length_b   1.000
_cell.length_c   1.000
_cell.angle_alpha   90.00
_cell.angle_beta   90.00
_cell.angle_gamma   90.00
#
_symmetry.space_group_name_H-M   'P 1'
#
loop_
_entity.id
_entity.type
_entity.pdbx_description
1 polymer ?
#
loop_
_entity_poly.entity_id
_entity_poly.type
_entity_poly.pdbx_seq_one_letter_code
_entity_poly.pdbx_strand_id
1 'polypeptide(L)' 'MFTLPFWKDAAERAIKTAAQATLALFTTNMTGILEVDPVQTFSVAALAAVVSVLTSVVSSKVGDDDSASVVNQ' A
#
# COMPACT_ATOMS: atom_id res chain seq x y z
N MET A 1 1.29 -16.75 -12.55
CA MET A 1 1.32 -15.44 -13.25
C MET A 1 -0.04 -14.73 -13.12
N PHE A 2 -0.15 -13.75 -12.20
CA PHE A 2 -1.40 -13.04 -11.85
C PHE A 2 -2.54 -13.95 -11.37
N THR A 3 -2.23 -14.94 -10.54
CA THR A 3 -3.23 -15.79 -9.91
C THR A 3 -4.05 -14.98 -8.89
N LEU A 4 -5.29 -15.41 -8.60
CA LEU A 4 -6.12 -14.80 -7.54
C LEU A 4 -5.37 -14.58 -6.20
N PRO A 5 -4.51 -15.50 -5.71
CA PRO A 5 -3.72 -15.25 -4.50
C PRO A 5 -2.73 -14.07 -4.64
N PHE A 6 -2.06 -13.91 -5.80
CA PHE A 6 -1.16 -12.76 -6.02
C PHE A 6 -1.88 -11.41 -5.87
N TRP A 7 -3.07 -11.29 -6.47
CA TRP A 7 -3.87 -10.06 -6.37
C TRP A 7 -4.43 -9.85 -4.97
N LYS A 8 -4.75 -10.93 -4.23
CA LYS A 8 -5.18 -10.85 -2.83
C LYS A 8 -4.06 -10.32 -1.94
N ASP A 9 -2.85 -10.85 -2.07
CA ASP A 9 -1.69 -10.41 -1.27
C ASP A 9 -1.27 -8.99 -1.63
N ALA A 10 -1.29 -8.63 -2.93
CA ALA A 10 -1.01 -7.28 -3.39
C ALA A 10 -2.02 -6.26 -2.84
N ALA A 11 -3.31 -6.62 -2.81
CA ALA A 11 -4.36 -5.79 -2.25
C ALA A 11 -4.23 -5.62 -0.74
N GLU A 12 -3.93 -6.70 0.01
CA GLU A 12 -3.67 -6.63 1.44
C GLU A 12 -2.50 -5.68 1.75
N ARG A 13 -1.40 -5.79 1.00
CA ARG A 13 -0.24 -4.89 1.13
C ARG A 13 -0.57 -3.45 0.78
N ALA A 14 -1.36 -3.22 -0.26
CA ALA A 14 -1.78 -1.87 -0.65
C ALA A 14 -2.66 -1.20 0.41
N ILE A 15 -3.63 -1.94 0.97
CA ILE A 15 -4.50 -1.45 2.04
C ILE A 15 -3.69 -1.15 3.29
N LYS A 16 -2.77 -2.05 3.68
CA LYS A 16 -1.89 -1.84 4.83
C LYS A 16 -1.02 -0.60 4.66
N THR A 17 -0.48 -0.39 3.45
CA THR A 17 0.34 0.78 3.12
C THR A 17 -0.48 2.08 3.15
N ALA A 18 -1.71 2.06 2.61
CA ALA A 18 -2.62 3.20 2.68
C ALA A 18 -2.98 3.57 4.12
N ALA A 19 -3.27 2.57 4.97
CA ALA A 19 -3.56 2.78 6.39
C ALA A 19 -2.35 3.37 7.13
N GLN A 20 -1.14 2.85 6.88
CA GLN A 20 0.09 3.38 7.48
C GLN A 20 0.39 4.81 7.03
N ALA A 21 0.15 5.14 5.76
CA ALA A 21 0.33 6.50 5.23
C ALA A 21 -0.66 7.49 5.87
N THR A 22 -1.93 7.10 6.00
CA THR A 22 -2.96 7.91 6.70
C THR A 22 -2.59 8.13 8.17
N LEU A 23 -2.17 7.07 8.87
CA LEU A 23 -1.72 7.18 10.26
C LEU A 23 -0.52 8.10 10.40
N ALA A 24 0.45 8.03 9.49
CA ALA A 24 1.61 8.93 9.50
C ALA A 24 1.21 10.40 9.35
N LEU A 25 0.21 10.71 8.52
CA LEU A 25 -0.31 12.08 8.41
C LEU A 25 -1.02 12.53 9.68
N PHE A 26 -1.76 11.64 10.33
CA PHE A 26 -2.45 11.95 11.58
C PHE A 26 -1.49 12.15 12.75
N THR A 27 -0.37 11.41 12.80
CA THR A 27 0.65 11.58 13.84
C THR A 27 1.57 12.78 13.58
N THR A 28 1.82 13.12 12.31
CA THR A 28 2.67 14.26 11.93
C THR A 28 1.94 15.59 12.13
N ASN A 29 0.65 15.66 11.80
CA ASN A 29 -0.19 16.82 12.08
C ASN A 29 -0.75 16.72 13.51
N MET A 30 0.12 16.91 14.52
CA MET A 30 -0.20 16.86 15.96
C MET A 30 -1.32 17.83 16.42
N THR A 31 -1.92 18.58 15.52
CA THR A 31 -2.92 19.60 15.81
C THR A 31 -4.36 19.03 15.93
N GLY A 32 -4.55 17.74 15.66
CA GLY A 32 -5.76 16.98 15.99
C GLY A 32 -6.54 16.47 14.77
N ILE A 33 -7.31 15.39 14.96
CA ILE A 33 -8.03 14.68 13.87
C ILE A 33 -8.97 15.59 13.06
N LEU A 34 -9.49 16.66 13.65
CA LEU A 34 -10.44 17.57 13.00
C LEU A 34 -9.77 18.66 12.17
N GLU A 35 -8.47 18.88 12.35
CA GLU A 35 -7.69 19.89 11.62
C GLU A 35 -6.97 19.29 10.41
N VAL A 36 -6.97 17.96 10.31
CA VAL A 36 -6.40 17.26 9.17
C VAL A 36 -7.26 17.51 7.93
N ASP A 37 -6.63 18.00 6.86
CA ASP A 37 -7.25 18.10 5.55
C ASP A 37 -7.58 16.69 5.00
N PRO A 38 -8.88 16.35 4.86
CA PRO A 38 -9.29 15.04 4.37
C PRO A 38 -8.90 14.83 2.89
N VAL A 39 -8.81 15.89 2.09
CA VAL A 39 -8.42 15.81 0.67
C VAL A 39 -6.94 15.45 0.57
N GLN A 40 -6.08 16.14 1.33
CA GLN A 40 -4.66 15.84 1.36
C GLN A 40 -4.39 14.43 1.88
N THR A 41 -5.11 14.02 2.94
CA THR A 41 -4.98 12.69 3.53
C THR A 41 -5.35 11.59 2.54
N PHE A 42 -6.48 11.75 1.86
CA PHE A 42 -6.92 10.79 0.87
C PHE A 42 -5.96 10.73 -0.34
N SER A 43 -5.42 11.87 -0.77
CA SER A 43 -4.45 11.95 -1.86
C SER A 43 -3.17 11.17 -1.55
N VAL A 44 -2.62 11.33 -0.35
CA VAL A 44 -1.41 10.61 0.10
C VAL A 44 -1.68 9.12 0.28
N ALA A 45 -2.82 8.75 0.87
CA ALA A 45 -3.22 7.35 1.03
C ALA A 45 -3.40 6.66 -0.33
N ALA A 46 -4.01 7.33 -1.30
CA ALA A 46 -4.19 6.83 -2.66
C ALA A 46 -2.84 6.66 -3.38
N LEU A 47 -1.94 7.63 -3.27
CA LEU A 47 -0.59 7.53 -3.84
C LEU A 47 0.18 6.36 -3.24
N ALA A 48 0.14 6.21 -1.91
CA ALA A 48 0.79 5.11 -1.21
C ALA A 48 0.23 3.73 -1.63
N ALA A 49 -1.09 3.62 -1.82
CA ALA A 49 -1.72 2.42 -2.35
C ALA A 49 -1.25 2.10 -3.78
N VAL A 50 -1.23 3.10 -4.68
CA VAL A 50 -0.77 2.94 -6.07
C VAL A 50 0.69 2.50 -6.11
N VAL A 51 1.56 3.11 -5.31
CA VAL A 51 2.97 2.72 -5.20
C VAL A 51 3.12 1.28 -4.70
N SER A 52 2.30 0.85 -3.72
CA SER A 52 2.33 -0.53 -3.24
C SER A 52 1.91 -1.54 -4.32
N VAL A 53 0.88 -1.23 -5.10
CA VAL A 53 0.45 -2.08 -6.21
C VAL A 53 1.52 -2.15 -7.29
N LEU A 54 2.09 -1.02 -7.70
CA LEU A 54 3.17 -0.97 -8.68
C LEU A 54 4.42 -1.73 -8.22
N THR A 55 4.77 -1.60 -6.93
CA THR A 55 5.89 -2.34 -6.34
C THR A 55 5.63 -3.85 -6.39
N SER A 56 4.41 -4.29 -6.06
CA SER A 56 4.02 -5.70 -6.18
C SER A 56 4.16 -6.23 -7.61
N VAL A 57 3.76 -5.43 -8.61
CA VAL A 57 3.88 -5.76 -10.05
C VAL A 57 5.34 -5.79 -10.53
N VAL A 58 6.19 -4.87 -10.05
CA VAL A 58 7.62 -4.90 -10.36
C VAL A 58 8.30 -6.09 -9.67
N SER A 59 7.95 -6.39 -8.42
CA SER A 59 8.49 -7.53 -7.69
C SER A 59 8.13 -8.87 -8.34
N SER A 60 6.92 -9.02 -8.91
CA SER A 60 6.56 -10.23 -9.65
C SER A 60 7.24 -10.35 -11.02
N LYS A 61 7.87 -9.29 -11.52
CA LYS A 61 8.74 -9.35 -12.71
C LYS A 61 10.20 -9.66 -12.40
N VAL A 62 10.60 -9.63 -11.13
CA VAL A 62 11.98 -9.85 -10.65
C VAL A 62 12.13 -11.15 -9.83
N GLY A 63 11.02 -11.73 -9.34
CA GLY A 63 10.99 -13.02 -8.62
C GLY A 63 9.86 -13.95 -9.11
N ASP A 64 9.95 -15.23 -8.75
CA ASP A 64 9.19 -16.39 -9.26
C ASP A 64 7.71 -16.13 -9.60
N ASP A 65 7.28 -16.72 -10.71
CA ASP A 65 6.03 -16.51 -11.46
C ASP A 65 4.71 -16.76 -10.68
N ASP A 66 4.74 -17.10 -9.40
CA ASP A 66 3.57 -17.51 -8.61
C ASP A 66 3.35 -16.78 -7.27
N SER A 67 4.23 -15.86 -6.83
CA SER A 67 4.03 -15.13 -5.57
C SER A 67 4.58 -13.71 -5.57
N ALA A 68 3.90 -12.79 -4.87
CA ALA A 68 4.34 -11.39 -4.65
C ALA A 68 5.44 -11.25 -3.58
N SER A 69 5.94 -12.38 -3.06
CA SER A 69 6.96 -12.47 -2.03
C SER A 69 8.26 -13.05 -2.61
N VAL A 70 9.40 -12.46 -2.23
CA VAL A 70 10.75 -12.98 -2.54
C VAL A 70 11.23 -14.02 -1.51
N VAL A 71 10.44 -14.31 -0.47
CA VAL A 71 10.77 -15.33 0.55
C VAL A 71 9.55 -16.18 0.86
N ASN A 72 9.72 -17.47 0.65
CA ASN A 72 8.77 -18.53 0.96
C ASN A 72 8.89 -18.88 2.45
N GLN A 73 7.86 -18.60 3.23
CA GLN A 73 7.65 -19.26 4.53
C GLN A 73 6.31 -19.98 4.49
#